data_AF-A0A9P7M790-F1
#
_entry.id   AF-A0A9P7M790-F1
#
_cell.length_a   1.000
_cell.length_b   1.000
_cell.length_c   1.000
_cell.angle_alpha   90.00
_cell.angle_beta   90.00
_cell.angle_gamma   90.00
#
_symmetry.space_group_name_H-M   'P 1'
#
loop_
_entity.id
_entity.type
_entity.pdbx_description
1 polymer ?
#
loop_
_entity_poly.entity_id
_entity_poly.type
_entity_poly.pdbx_seq_one_letter_code
_entity_poly.pdbx_strand_id
1 'polypeptide(L)'
;MSSIQPDDDTLGKWIDHDTGKLKFMRFHDYNLEERIVAGADLFRIRYNKTMTEASNKALRVPYKRLRSRVQGHRPFQANADHNEAVSPEEEAEVLMWAHRRITQGHHIKGRALVQHANAIFAARGDFQPDK
;
A
#
# COMPACT_ATOMS: atom_id res chain seq x y z
N MET A 1 -3.03 3.39 30.20
CA MET A 1 -3.51 2.60 29.04
C MET A 1 -4.27 3.54 28.12
N SER A 2 -3.69 3.93 26.98
CA SER A 2 -4.36 4.84 26.04
C SER A 2 -5.45 4.07 25.29
N SER A 3 -6.70 4.45 25.51
CA SER A 3 -7.82 4.03 24.67
C SER A 3 -7.60 4.68 23.30
N ILE A 4 -7.12 3.92 22.32
CA ILE A 4 -7.07 4.37 20.93
C ILE A 4 -8.53 4.49 20.49
N GLN A 5 -9.07 5.70 20.57
CA GLN A 5 -10.38 5.99 20.00
C GLN A 5 -10.31 5.68 18.49
N PRO A 6 -11.36 5.06 17.92
CA PRO A 6 -11.44 4.95 16.48
C PRO A 6 -11.35 6.35 15.90
N ASP A 7 -10.47 6.52 14.92
CA ASP A 7 -10.32 7.78 14.20
C ASP A 7 -11.65 8.12 13.52
N ASP A 8 -12.39 9.09 14.06
CA ASP A 8 -13.74 9.45 13.63
C ASP A 8 -13.77 9.89 12.16
N ASP A 9 -12.67 10.48 11.67
CA ASP A 9 -12.49 10.84 10.26
C ASP A 9 -12.48 9.60 9.35
N THR A 10 -11.76 8.55 9.77
CA THR A 10 -11.72 7.27 9.04
C THR A 10 -13.06 6.53 9.12
N LEU A 11 -13.78 6.63 10.25
CA LEU A 11 -15.10 6.04 10.42
C LEU A 11 -16.13 6.72 9.52
N GLY A 12 -16.19 8.05 9.54
CA GLY A 12 -17.11 8.87 8.74
C GLY A 12 -16.85 8.79 7.24
N LYS A 13 -15.66 8.36 6.82
CA LYS A 13 -15.34 8.09 5.41
C LYS A 13 -16.15 6.90 4.87
N TRP A 14 -16.18 5.80 5.61
CA TRP A 14 -16.71 4.51 5.12
C TRP A 14 -18.10 4.16 5.65
N ILE A 15 -18.45 4.67 6.83
CA ILE A 15 -19.74 4.48 7.49
C ILE A 15 -20.56 5.76 7.37
N ASP A 16 -21.82 5.60 6.99
CA ASP A 16 -22.80 6.68 6.99
C ASP A 16 -23.23 6.95 8.44
N HIS A 17 -23.07 8.21 8.87
CA HIS A 17 -23.35 8.64 10.25
C HIS A 17 -24.84 8.48 10.62
N ASP A 18 -25.75 8.65 9.65
CA ASP A 18 -27.19 8.65 9.92
C ASP A 18 -27.77 7.23 9.96
N THR A 19 -27.17 6.31 9.21
CA THR A 19 -27.67 4.93 9.09
C THR A 19 -26.82 3.90 9.83
N GLY A 20 -25.59 4.26 10.22
CA GLY A 20 -24.62 3.34 10.82
C GLY A 20 -24.17 2.21 9.87
N LYS A 21 -24.47 2.34 8.57
CA LYS A 21 -24.18 1.32 7.55
C LYS A 21 -23.00 1.74 6.69
N LEU A 22 -22.39 0.75 6.04
CA LEU A 22 -21.41 1.00 4.99
C LEU A 22 -22.04 1.81 3.86
N LYS A 23 -21.30 2.81 3.36
CA LYS A 23 -21.71 3.63 2.21
C LYS A 23 -21.77 2.86 0.90
N PHE A 24 -21.28 1.62 0.87
CA PHE A 24 -21.35 0.74 -0.28
C PHE A 24 -22.79 0.22 -0.48
N MET A 25 -23.52 0.82 -1.41
CA MET A 25 -24.88 0.39 -1.78
C MET A 25 -24.93 -1.02 -2.38
N ARG A 26 -23.93 -1.41 -3.16
CA ARG A 26 -23.83 -2.72 -3.83
C ARG A 26 -22.40 -3.20 -3.89
N PHE A 27 -22.22 -4.52 -3.92
CA PHE A 27 -20.92 -5.17 -4.03
C PHE A 27 -20.70 -5.66 -5.46
N HIS A 28 -19.84 -4.96 -6.19
CA HIS A 28 -19.49 -5.25 -7.58
C HIS A 28 -17.98 -5.37 -7.74
N ASP A 29 -17.52 -5.91 -8.86
CA ASP A 29 -16.08 -6.08 -9.09
C ASP A 29 -15.36 -4.74 -9.24
N TYR A 30 -16.01 -3.73 -9.82
CA TYR A 30 -15.43 -2.39 -10.00
C TYR A 30 -15.13 -1.66 -8.68
N ASN A 31 -15.86 -1.97 -7.60
CA ASN A 31 -15.63 -1.37 -6.27
C ASN A 31 -14.91 -2.31 -5.30
N LEU A 32 -14.32 -3.40 -5.83
CA LEU A 32 -13.58 -4.36 -5.02
C LEU A 32 -12.38 -3.72 -4.33
N GLU A 33 -11.59 -2.91 -5.05
CA GLU A 33 -10.41 -2.24 -4.49
C GLU A 33 -10.78 -1.29 -3.37
N GLU A 34 -11.80 -0.46 -3.60
CA GLU A 34 -12.27 0.52 -2.63
C GLU A 34 -12.77 -0.17 -1.35
N ARG A 35 -13.47 -1.29 -1.48
CA ARG A 35 -13.88 -2.12 -0.34
C ARG A 35 -12.71 -2.77 0.38
N ILE A 36 -11.64 -3.16 -0.33
CA ILE A 36 -10.42 -3.68 0.30
C ILE A 36 -9.74 -2.59 1.13
N VAL A 37 -9.71 -1.35 0.62
CA VAL A 37 -9.20 -0.19 1.37
C VAL A 37 -10.06 0.08 2.59
N ALA A 38 -11.38 0.19 2.42
CA ALA A 38 -12.31 0.39 3.52
C ALA A 38 -12.17 -0.69 4.60
N GLY A 39 -11.97 -1.95 4.21
CA GLY A 39 -11.77 -3.05 5.15
C GLY A 39 -10.48 -2.94 5.93
N ALA A 40 -9.40 -2.50 5.29
CA ALA A 40 -8.13 -2.30 5.96
C ALA A 40 -8.21 -1.14 6.95
N ASP A 41 -8.84 -0.04 6.55
CA ASP A 41 -9.05 1.15 7.38
C ASP A 41 -9.93 0.83 8.60
N LEU A 42 -11.09 0.22 8.39
CA LEU A 42 -12.02 -0.19 9.46
C LEU A 42 -11.40 -1.25 10.40
N PHE A 43 -10.51 -2.10 9.90
CA PHE A 43 -9.78 -3.06 10.74
C PHE A 43 -8.70 -2.35 11.59
N ARG A 44 -7.98 -1.37 11.04
CA ARG A 44 -6.94 -0.62 11.76
C ARG A 44 -7.51 0.17 12.93
N ILE A 45 -8.68 0.79 12.76
CA ILE A 45 -9.39 1.51 13.83
C ILE A 45 -10.16 0.57 14.79
N ARG A 46 -9.99 -0.76 14.65
CA ARG A 46 -10.67 -1.80 15.45
C ARG A 46 -12.20 -1.77 15.40
N TYR A 47 -12.79 -1.15 14.37
CA TYR A 47 -14.24 -1.20 14.15
C TYR A 47 -14.70 -2.64 13.87
N ASN A 48 -13.96 -3.33 12.99
CA ASN A 48 -14.12 -4.78 12.80
C ASN A 48 -13.19 -5.51 13.76
N LYS A 49 -13.74 -6.39 14.61
CA LYS A 49 -12.95 -7.12 15.63
C LYS A 49 -12.00 -8.12 14.99
N THR A 50 -12.40 -8.70 13.85
CA THR A 50 -11.60 -9.71 13.14
C THR A 50 -11.50 -9.40 11.67
N MET A 51 -10.39 -9.83 11.06
CA MET A 51 -10.19 -9.67 9.63
C MET A 51 -11.15 -10.54 8.80
N THR A 52 -11.65 -11.64 9.37
CA THR A 52 -12.71 -12.47 8.78
C THR A 52 -14.05 -11.74 8.72
N GLU A 53 -14.39 -10.99 9.77
CA GLU A 53 -15.58 -10.16 9.82
C GLU A 53 -15.53 -9.04 8.78
N ALA A 54 -14.39 -8.34 8.71
CA ALA A 54 -14.15 -7.31 7.68
C ALA A 54 -14.23 -7.90 6.26
N SER A 55 -13.59 -9.05 6.03
CA SER A 55 -13.52 -9.71 4.71
C SER A 55 -14.88 -10.23 4.25
N ASN A 56 -15.60 -10.99 5.06
CA ASN A 56 -16.79 -11.71 4.61
C ASN A 56 -18.11 -11.02 4.96
N LYS A 57 -18.26 -10.54 6.20
CA LYS A 57 -19.55 -10.03 6.69
C LYS A 57 -19.79 -8.58 6.31
N ALA A 58 -18.76 -7.74 6.47
CA ALA A 58 -18.88 -6.32 6.22
C ALA A 58 -18.75 -6.00 4.72
N LEU A 59 -17.66 -6.41 4.08
CA LEU A 59 -17.27 -5.84 2.79
C LEU A 59 -17.24 -6.82 1.62
N ARG A 60 -17.41 -8.13 1.85
CA ARG A 60 -17.33 -9.19 0.83
C ARG A 60 -16.11 -9.05 -0.09
N VAL A 61 -14.94 -8.97 0.53
CA VAL A 61 -13.63 -8.88 -0.14
C VAL A 61 -12.79 -10.13 0.13
N PRO A 62 -11.92 -10.57 -0.78
CA PRO A 62 -11.04 -11.71 -0.55
C PRO A 62 -10.08 -11.51 0.62
N TYR A 63 -10.11 -12.40 1.60
CA TYR A 63 -9.32 -12.33 2.84
C TYR A 63 -7.82 -12.09 2.58
N LYS A 64 -7.22 -12.82 1.63
CA LYS A 64 -5.79 -12.71 1.31
C LYS A 64 -5.43 -11.30 0.82
N ARG A 65 -6.29 -10.68 0.01
CA ARG A 65 -6.06 -9.33 -0.53
C ARG A 65 -6.18 -8.29 0.57
N LEU A 66 -7.19 -8.43 1.44
CA LEU A 66 -7.36 -7.58 2.61
C LEU A 66 -6.16 -7.67 3.56
N ARG A 67 -5.71 -8.89 3.89
CA ARG A 67 -4.52 -9.11 4.73
C ARG A 67 -3.27 -8.46 4.14
N SER A 68 -3.05 -8.64 2.85
CA SER A 68 -1.94 -8.02 2.14
C SER A 68 -1.97 -6.49 2.25
N ARG A 69 -3.17 -5.90 2.09
CA ARG A 69 -3.37 -4.45 2.24
C ARG A 69 -3.10 -3.96 3.66
N VAL A 70 -3.58 -4.67 4.68
CA VAL A 70 -3.31 -4.36 6.09
C VAL A 70 -1.80 -4.37 6.37
N GLN A 71 -1.06 -5.30 5.77
CA GLN A 71 0.40 -5.41 5.84
C GLN A 71 1.16 -4.32 5.04
N GLY A 72 0.45 -3.40 4.38
CA GLY A 72 1.05 -2.27 3.68
C GLY A 72 1.26 -2.49 2.18
N HIS A 73 0.85 -3.63 1.62
CA HIS A 73 0.94 -3.85 0.18
C HIS A 73 -0.13 -3.04 -0.58
N ARG A 74 0.29 -2.32 -1.63
CA ARG A 74 -0.60 -1.59 -2.53
C ARG A 74 -1.02 -2.47 -3.72
N PRO A 75 -2.19 -2.21 -4.35
CA PRO A 75 -2.61 -2.94 -5.55
C PRO A 75 -1.59 -2.76 -6.68
N PHE A 76 -1.46 -3.78 -7.53
CA PHE A 76 -0.46 -3.81 -8.62
C PHE A 76 -0.59 -2.61 -9.57
N GLN A 77 -1.81 -2.12 -9.81
CA GLN A 77 -2.05 -0.91 -10.62
C GLN A 77 -1.43 0.35 -9.98
N ALA A 78 -1.53 0.52 -8.66
CA ALA A 78 -0.89 1.64 -7.96
C ALA A 78 0.64 1.47 -7.84
N ASN A 79 1.14 0.23 -7.88
CA ASN A 79 2.58 -0.02 -8.03
C ASN A 79 3.07 0.27 -9.46
N ALA A 80 2.21 0.12 -10.48
CA ALA A 80 2.52 0.49 -11.84
C ALA A 80 2.65 2.02 -11.99
N ASP A 81 1.88 2.80 -11.20
CA ASP A 81 2.07 4.26 -11.11
C ASP A 81 3.39 4.66 -10.41
N HIS A 82 4.08 3.73 -9.73
CA HIS A 82 5.44 3.92 -9.22
C HIS A 82 6.49 3.18 -10.07
N ASN A 83 6.10 2.59 -11.20
CA ASN A 83 7.01 2.48 -12.34
C ASN A 83 7.02 3.85 -13.04
N GLU A 84 7.35 4.92 -12.33
CA GLU A 84 7.88 6.08 -13.01
C GLU A 84 9.04 5.57 -13.85
N ALA A 85 8.95 5.78 -15.16
CA ALA A 85 10.03 5.46 -16.04
C ALA A 85 11.24 6.20 -15.51
N VAL A 86 12.19 5.45 -14.97
CA VAL A 86 13.46 5.96 -14.44
C VAL A 86 13.97 6.96 -15.47
N SER A 87 14.17 8.21 -15.06
CA SER A 87 14.65 9.22 -15.98
C SER A 87 16.00 8.76 -16.56
N PRO A 88 16.39 9.19 -17.77
CA PRO A 88 17.66 8.78 -18.36
C PRO A 88 18.87 9.05 -17.46
N GLU A 89 18.80 10.08 -16.60
CA GLU A 89 19.82 10.39 -15.60
C GLU A 89 19.89 9.37 -14.47
N GLU A 90 18.74 8.95 -13.94
CA GLU A 90 18.65 7.96 -12.87
C GLU A 90 19.04 6.57 -13.36
N GLU A 91 18.70 6.24 -14.61
CA GLU A 91 19.12 4.99 -15.24
C GLU A 91 20.64 4.98 -15.40
N ALA A 92 21.24 6.10 -15.85
CA ALA A 92 22.69 6.23 -15.95
C ALA A 92 23.38 6.07 -14.59
N GLU A 93 22.83 6.65 -13.52
CA GLU A 93 23.38 6.53 -12.17
C GLU A 93 23.33 5.07 -11.64
N VAL A 94 22.19 4.39 -11.82
CA VAL A 94 22.03 2.97 -11.45
C VAL A 94 22.99 2.10 -12.25
N LEU A 95 23.15 2.36 -13.56
CA LEU A 95 24.06 1.62 -14.44
C LEU A 95 25.53 1.86 -14.07
N MET A 96 25.92 3.09 -13.74
CA MET A 96 27.28 3.40 -13.28
C MET A 96 27.61 2.69 -11.96
N TRP A 97 26.67 2.68 -11.02
CA TRP A 97 26.83 1.94 -9.77
C TRP A 97 26.95 0.43 -10.02
N ALA A 98 26.08 -0.13 -10.87
CA ALA A 98 26.12 -1.54 -11.23
C ALA A 98 27.45 -1.91 -11.88
N HIS A 99 27.89 -1.11 -12.85
CA HIS A 99 29.17 -1.28 -13.52
C HIS A 99 30.32 -1.30 -12.52
N ARG A 100 30.39 -0.31 -11.60
CA ARG A 100 31.43 -0.24 -10.56
C ARG A 100 31.45 -1.48 -9.66
N ARG A 101 30.27 -2.00 -9.28
CA ARG A 101 30.17 -3.22 -8.45
C ARG A 101 30.67 -4.45 -9.20
N ILE A 102 30.34 -4.58 -10.49
CA ILE A 102 30.82 -5.67 -11.34
C ILE A 102 32.33 -5.58 -11.54
N THR A 103 32.88 -4.40 -11.80
CA THR A 103 34.34 -4.18 -11.93
C THR A 103 35.09 -4.56 -10.66
N GLN A 104 34.48 -4.36 -9.49
CA GLN A 104 35.00 -4.78 -8.18
C GLN A 104 34.83 -6.29 -7.91
N GLY A 105 34.28 -7.05 -8.85
CA GLY A 105 34.05 -8.49 -8.71
C GLY A 105 32.82 -8.86 -7.88
N HIS A 106 31.91 -7.91 -7.60
CA HIS A 106 30.69 -8.19 -6.86
C HIS A 106 29.55 -8.63 -7.77
N HIS A 107 28.86 -9.70 -7.39
CA HIS A 107 27.59 -10.08 -8.01
C HIS A 107 26.45 -9.18 -7.51
N ILE A 108 25.69 -8.63 -8.45
CA ILE A 108 24.52 -7.80 -8.15
C ILE A 108 23.30 -8.70 -7.99
N LYS A 109 22.67 -8.63 -6.82
CA LYS A 109 21.38 -9.27 -6.55
C LYS A 109 20.27 -8.26 -6.83
N GLY A 110 19.14 -8.72 -7.39
CA GLY A 110 18.00 -7.83 -7.70
C GLY A 110 17.54 -6.96 -6.53
N ARG A 111 17.54 -7.51 -5.30
CA ARG A 111 17.21 -6.73 -4.08
C ARG A 111 18.18 -5.57 -3.83
N ALA A 112 19.47 -5.74 -4.08
CA ALA A 112 20.47 -4.69 -3.87
C ALA A 112 20.33 -3.57 -4.91
N LEU A 113 19.98 -3.93 -6.14
CA LEU A 113 19.67 -2.96 -7.21
C LEU A 113 18.46 -2.10 -6.83
N VAL A 114 17.38 -2.72 -6.38
CA VAL A 114 16.16 -2.02 -5.93
C VAL A 114 16.44 -1.11 -4.73
N GLN A 115 17.24 -1.58 -3.76
CA GLN A 115 17.63 -0.75 -2.62
C GLN A 115 18.45 0.47 -3.03
N HIS A 116 19.34 0.33 -4.02
CA HIS A 116 20.12 1.46 -4.52
C HIS A 116 19.27 2.46 -5.31
N ALA A 117 18.41 1.97 -6.21
CA ALA A 117 17.45 2.81 -6.93
C ALA A 117 16.55 3.60 -5.96
N ASN A 118 16.00 2.95 -4.93
CA ASN A 118 15.20 3.61 -3.91
C ASN A 118 16.01 4.66 -3.10
N ALA A 119 17.31 4.46 -2.91
CA ALA A 119 18.16 5.44 -2.24
C ALA A 119 18.40 6.69 -3.11
N ILE A 120 18.53 6.52 -4.43
CA ILE A 120 18.61 7.63 -5.39
C ILE A 120 17.31 8.44 -5.36
N PHE A 121 16.16 7.78 -5.43
CA PHE A 121 14.85 8.42 -5.36
C PHE A 121 14.61 9.13 -4.01
N ALA A 122 15.03 8.54 -2.90
CA ALA A 122 14.95 9.16 -1.58
C ALA A 122 15.86 10.39 -1.43
N ALA A 123 17.03 10.40 -2.09
CA ALA A 123 17.96 11.52 -2.04
C ALA A 123 17.48 12.74 -2.86
N ARG A 124 16.74 12.51 -3.95
CA ARG A 124 16.16 13.58 -4.80
C ARG A 124 14.85 14.16 -4.27
N GLY A 125 14.20 13.48 -3.34
CA GLY A 125 12.97 13.95 -2.68
C GLY A 125 11.68 13.38 -3.28
N ASP A 126 11.78 12.50 -4.28
CA ASP A 126 10.64 11.83 -4.92
C ASP A 126 10.10 10.66 -4.09
N PHE A 127 10.84 10.24 -3.05
CA PHE A 127 10.43 9.19 -2.12
C PHE A 127 10.14 9.76 -0.73
N GLN A 128 8.87 9.98 -0.41
CA GLN A 128 8.41 10.03 0.98
C GLN A 128 8.03 8.61 1.42
N PRO A 129 8.85 7.94 2.26
CA PRO A 129 8.35 6.76 2.95
C PRO A 129 7.28 7.24 3.94
N ASP A 130 6.03 6.81 3.71
CA ASP A 130 4.95 6.98 4.69
C ASP A 130 5.46 6.48 6.06
N LYS A 131 5.48 7.39 7.05
CA LYS A 131 5.88 7.13 8.43
C LYS A 131 4.95 6.14 9.13
#